data_AF-A0A6A6AMJ0-F1
#
_entry.id   AF-A0A6A6AMJ0-F1
#
_cell.length_a   1.000
_cell.length_b   1.000
_cell.length_c   1.000
_cell.angle_alpha   90.00
_cell.angle_beta   90.00
_cell.angle_gamma   90.00
#
_symmetry.space_group_name_H-M   'P 1'
#
loop_
_entity.id
_entity.type
_entity.pdbx_description
1 polymer ?
#
loop_
_entity_poly.entity_id
_entity_poly.type
_entity_poly.pdbx_seq_one_letter_code
_entity_poly.pdbx_strand_id
1 'polypeptide(L)'
;MSSTFENPPTLPVFINSQLERIAVVSLPAQPAEARNCTICKQPMCDYLHTQKASHTCDDLSACELAIRVSAPNCGHMFGSRCLERYILHGHVRCPVCRRTWYQKAEVRRQTLKESYPWLSDDL
;
A
#
# COMPACT_ATOMS: atom_id res chain seq x y z
N MET A 1 3.93 20.32 17.57
CA MET A 1 2.57 20.22 17.00
C MET A 1 2.33 18.78 16.59
N SER A 2 1.89 17.96 17.53
CA SER A 2 1.71 16.51 17.35
C SER A 2 0.24 16.27 17.01
N SER A 3 -0.12 16.35 15.73
CA SER A 3 -1.48 16.02 15.29
C SER A 3 -1.63 14.50 15.22
N THR A 4 -1.87 13.90 16.38
CA THR A 4 -2.37 12.53 16.54
C THR A 4 -3.86 12.54 16.22
N PHE A 5 -4.31 11.65 15.34
CA PHE A 5 -5.73 11.38 15.16
C PHE A 5 -6.36 11.04 16.52
N GLU A 6 -7.38 11.79 16.95
CA GLU A 6 -8.07 11.50 18.21
C GLU A 6 -8.84 10.18 18.15
N ASN A 7 -9.15 9.66 16.95
CA ASN A 7 -9.69 8.31 16.76
C ASN A 7 -9.33 7.79 15.35
N PRO A 8 -8.37 6.86 15.20
CA PRO A 8 -8.13 6.22 13.91
C PRO A 8 -9.36 5.37 13.48
N PRO A 9 -9.61 5.17 12.17
CA PRO A 9 -10.73 4.36 11.69
C PRO A 9 -10.57 2.88 12.03
N THR A 10 -11.60 2.06 11.81
CA THR A 10 -11.46 0.59 11.82
C THR A 10 -10.69 0.11 10.59
N LEU A 11 -10.15 -1.12 10.63
CA LEU A 11 -9.42 -1.69 9.50
C LEU A 11 -10.24 -1.73 8.19
N PRO A 12 -11.52 -2.17 8.17
CA PRO A 12 -12.32 -2.14 6.94
C PRO A 12 -12.49 -0.72 6.39
N VAL A 13 -12.73 0.27 7.26
CA VAL A 13 -12.86 1.67 6.83
C VAL A 13 -11.54 2.18 6.27
N PHE A 14 -10.42 1.89 6.93
CA PHE A 14 -9.09 2.25 6.43
C PHE A 14 -8.83 1.69 5.05
N ILE A 15 -9.10 0.40 4.84
CA ILE A 15 -8.88 -0.25 3.55
C ILE A 15 -9.72 0.38 2.46
N ASN A 16 -11.01 0.57 2.70
CA ASN A 16 -11.95 1.03 1.68
C ASN A 16 -11.85 2.53 1.37
N SER A 17 -11.26 3.34 2.27
CA SER A 17 -11.27 4.81 2.12
C SER A 17 -9.90 5.49 2.14
N GLN A 18 -8.85 4.81 2.63
CA GLN A 18 -7.53 5.42 2.83
C GLN A 18 -6.41 4.70 2.07
N LEU A 19 -6.76 3.69 1.28
CA LEU A 19 -5.83 2.98 0.42
C LEU A 19 -6.22 3.24 -1.02
N GLU A 20 -5.28 3.81 -1.76
CA GLU A 20 -5.48 4.21 -3.13
C GLU A 20 -4.44 3.52 -4.00
N ARG A 21 -4.92 2.88 -5.06
CA ARG A 21 -4.04 2.37 -6.08
C ARG A 21 -3.58 3.53 -6.96
N ILE A 22 -2.27 3.67 -7.12
CA ILE A 22 -1.67 4.74 -7.90
C ILE A 22 -0.87 4.17 -9.06
N ALA A 23 -0.79 4.92 -10.15
CA ALA A 23 0.08 4.58 -11.25
C ALA A 23 1.52 5.07 -10.96
N VAL A 24 2.51 4.20 -10.94
CA VAL A 24 3.94 4.49 -10.84
C VAL A 24 4.39 5.48 -11.92
N VAL A 25 3.80 5.44 -13.13
CA VAL A 25 4.07 6.45 -14.17
C VAL A 25 3.68 7.87 -13.75
N SER A 26 2.70 8.02 -12.85
CA SER A 26 2.32 9.34 -12.34
C SER A 26 3.23 9.84 -11.21
N LEU A 27 4.12 8.98 -10.70
CA LEU A 27 5.11 9.35 -9.71
C LEU A 27 6.32 10.03 -10.36
N PRO A 28 6.98 10.95 -9.64
CA PRO A 28 8.19 11.59 -10.15
C PRO A 28 9.24 10.52 -10.49
N ALA A 29 9.95 10.73 -11.60
CA ALA A 29 11.01 9.83 -12.05
C ALA A 29 12.25 9.89 -11.13
N GLN A 30 12.39 10.98 -10.38
CA GLN A 30 13.46 11.18 -9.41
C GLN A 30 12.89 11.66 -8.07
N PRO A 31 13.45 11.21 -6.94
CA PRO A 31 14.50 10.19 -6.84
C PRO A 31 13.95 8.81 -7.23
N ALA A 32 14.78 7.90 -7.76
CA ALA A 32 14.32 6.60 -8.27
C ALA A 32 13.61 5.76 -7.17
N GLU A 33 14.03 5.96 -5.93
CA GLU A 33 13.48 5.39 -4.71
C GLU A 33 12.01 5.77 -4.48
N ALA A 34 11.53 6.87 -5.07
CA ALA A 34 10.13 7.25 -5.02
C ALA A 34 9.21 6.21 -5.67
N ARG A 35 9.76 5.36 -6.56
CA ARG A 35 9.04 4.27 -7.24
C ARG A 35 9.28 2.90 -6.61
N ASN A 36 9.99 2.86 -5.49
CA ASN A 36 10.27 1.61 -4.77
C ASN A 36 9.31 1.45 -3.58
N CYS A 37 8.95 0.21 -3.30
CA CYS A 37 8.20 -0.13 -2.11
C CYS A 37 9.03 0.24 -0.87
N THR A 38 8.44 1.01 0.04
CA THR A 38 9.17 1.45 1.23
C THR A 38 9.44 0.34 2.26
N ILE A 39 8.75 -0.80 2.16
CA ILE A 39 8.94 -2.00 3.00
C ILE A 39 10.10 -2.86 2.48
N CYS A 40 10.04 -3.34 1.23
CA CYS A 40 11.01 -4.29 0.68
C CYS A 40 12.09 -3.65 -0.22
N LYS A 41 11.97 -2.36 -0.54
CA LYS A 41 12.85 -1.58 -1.43
C LYS A 41 12.88 -2.01 -2.91
N GLN A 42 12.04 -2.97 -3.30
CA GLN A 42 11.88 -3.38 -4.70
C GLN A 42 11.03 -2.39 -5.50
N PRO A 43 11.24 -2.27 -6.83
CA PRO A 43 10.45 -1.39 -7.69
C PRO A 43 8.97 -1.79 -7.74
N MET A 44 8.08 -0.81 -7.86
CA MET A 44 6.64 -1.00 -8.08
C MET A 44 6.29 -0.86 -9.58
N CYS A 45 5.19 -1.46 -10.02
CA CYS A 45 4.75 -1.46 -11.42
C CYS A 45 3.27 -1.08 -11.62
N ASP A 46 2.91 -0.73 -12.86
CA ASP A 46 1.54 -0.39 -13.28
C ASP A 46 0.79 -1.50 -14.01
N TYR A 47 1.23 -2.75 -13.88
CA TYR A 47 0.96 -3.83 -14.82
C TYR A 47 -0.52 -4.11 -15.18
N LEU A 48 -1.53 -3.61 -14.45
CA LEU A 48 -2.92 -3.95 -14.79
C LEU A 48 -3.57 -3.21 -15.97
N HIS A 49 -3.01 -2.19 -16.64
CA HIS A 49 -3.83 -1.49 -17.66
C HIS A 49 -3.20 -0.97 -18.95
N THR A 50 -1.88 -0.92 -19.12
CA THR A 50 -1.30 -0.17 -20.26
C THR A 50 -0.58 -1.00 -21.31
N GLN A 51 -0.41 -2.33 -21.14
CA GLN A 51 0.52 -3.14 -21.96
C GLN A 51 1.94 -2.54 -22.12
N LYS A 52 2.24 -1.49 -21.36
CA LYS A 52 3.50 -0.76 -21.30
C LYS A 52 3.84 -0.71 -19.84
N ALA A 53 4.74 -1.59 -19.44
CA ALA A 53 5.28 -1.56 -18.09
C ALA A 53 6.04 -0.24 -17.90
N SER A 54 5.81 0.42 -16.77
CA SER A 54 6.46 1.68 -16.37
C SER A 54 7.97 1.54 -16.18
N HIS A 55 8.45 0.30 -16.19
CA HIS A 55 9.83 -0.15 -16.21
C HIS A 55 9.88 -1.57 -16.82
N THR A 56 11.05 -2.06 -17.20
CA THR A 56 11.24 -3.47 -17.54
C THR A 56 11.32 -4.29 -16.26
N CYS A 57 10.24 -5.00 -15.90
CA CYS A 57 10.29 -6.03 -14.86
C CYS A 57 10.97 -7.27 -15.47
N ASP A 58 12.11 -7.71 -14.94
CA ASP A 58 12.70 -9.01 -15.33
C ASP A 58 11.80 -10.17 -14.89
N ASP A 59 10.99 -9.96 -13.85
CA ASP A 59 10.01 -10.90 -13.33
C ASP A 59 8.68 -10.20 -13.02
N LEU A 60 7.66 -10.46 -13.85
CA LEU A 60 6.30 -9.94 -13.65
C LEU A 60 5.66 -10.43 -12.34
N SER A 61 6.07 -11.60 -11.85
CA SER A 61 5.58 -12.15 -10.58
C SER A 61 6.19 -11.46 -9.35
N ALA A 62 7.36 -10.83 -9.50
CA ALA A 62 8.00 -10.04 -8.45
C ALA A 62 7.51 -8.58 -8.42
N CYS A 63 6.87 -8.11 -9.49
CA CYS A 63 6.45 -6.72 -9.62
C CYS A 63 5.19 -6.43 -8.78
N GLU A 64 5.29 -5.48 -7.86
CA GLU A 64 4.21 -5.11 -6.93
C GLU A 64 3.40 -3.92 -7.46
N LEU A 65 2.09 -3.91 -7.24
CA LEU A 65 1.27 -2.74 -7.52
C LEU A 65 1.54 -1.64 -6.48
N ALA A 66 1.63 -0.39 -6.93
CA ALA A 66 1.79 0.74 -6.02
C ALA A 66 0.48 1.11 -5.32
N ILE A 67 0.50 1.07 -3.98
CA ILE A 67 -0.58 1.53 -3.12
C ILE A 67 -0.08 2.73 -2.32
N ARG A 68 -0.82 3.84 -2.39
CA ARG A 68 -0.64 5.00 -1.53
C ARG A 68 -1.59 4.92 -0.34
N VAL A 69 -1.05 5.14 0.86
CA VAL A 69 -1.88 5.35 2.05
C VAL A 69 -2.21 6.83 2.19
N SER A 70 -3.45 7.22 1.92
CA SER A 70 -3.97 8.59 1.97
C SER A 70 -4.58 8.97 3.33
N ALA A 71 -4.30 8.18 4.39
CA ALA A 71 -4.62 8.54 5.77
C ALA A 71 -4.08 9.95 6.09
N PRO A 72 -4.75 10.82 6.86
CA PRO A 72 -4.35 12.23 6.85
C PRO A 72 -2.96 12.45 7.46
N ASN A 73 -2.16 13.27 6.78
CA ASN A 73 -0.71 13.45 6.96
C ASN A 73 0.11 12.15 6.84
N CYS A 74 -0.42 11.15 6.13
CA CYS A 74 0.32 10.05 5.52
C CYS A 74 0.15 10.16 4.00
N GLY A 75 1.21 9.80 3.27
CA GLY A 75 1.21 9.73 1.80
C GLY A 75 2.21 8.69 1.30
N HIS A 76 2.63 7.78 2.18
CA HIS A 76 3.66 6.80 1.88
C HIS A 76 3.10 5.69 1.00
N MET A 77 3.99 5.18 0.16
CA MET A 77 3.65 4.21 -0.86
C MET A 77 4.30 2.86 -0.57
N PHE A 78 3.58 1.81 -0.93
CA PHE A 78 3.92 0.42 -0.65
C PHE A 78 3.55 -0.45 -1.84
N GLY A 79 4.29 -1.54 -2.02
CA GLY A 79 3.83 -2.65 -2.84
C GLY A 79 2.61 -3.28 -2.20
N SER A 80 1.63 -3.68 -3.01
CA SER A 80 0.36 -4.24 -2.57
C SER A 80 0.52 -5.45 -1.64
N ARG A 81 1.31 -6.45 -2.01
CA ARG A 81 1.51 -7.67 -1.20
C ARG A 81 2.33 -7.37 0.05
N CYS A 82 3.31 -6.46 -0.06
CA CYS A 82 4.07 -6.02 1.10
C CYS A 82 3.17 -5.34 2.14
N LEU A 83 2.25 -4.47 1.70
CA LEU A 83 1.28 -3.81 2.57
C LEU A 83 0.27 -4.83 3.15
N GLU A 84 -0.23 -5.77 2.35
CA GLU A 84 -1.12 -6.85 2.81
C GLU A 84 -0.47 -7.62 3.96
N ARG A 85 0.74 -8.17 3.73
CA ARG A 85 1.46 -8.97 4.73
C ARG A 85 1.74 -8.16 5.99
N TYR A 86 2.11 -6.90 5.83
CA TYR A 86 2.37 -6.01 6.96
C TYR A 86 1.11 -5.82 7.83
N ILE A 87 -0.05 -5.61 7.21
CA ILE A 87 -1.34 -5.52 7.90
C ILE A 87 -1.73 -6.87 8.53
N LEU A 88 -1.54 -7.99 7.83
CA LEU A 88 -1.80 -9.35 8.33
C LEU A 88 -0.95 -9.71 9.56
N HIS A 89 0.28 -9.22 9.64
CA HIS A 89 1.13 -9.35 10.82
C HIS A 89 0.69 -8.45 11.99
N GLY A 90 -0.43 -7.73 11.87
CA GLY A 90 -1.01 -6.93 12.93
C GLY A 90 -0.40 -5.53 13.07
N HIS A 91 0.36 -5.06 12.07
CA HIS A 91 0.94 -3.73 12.12
C HIS A 91 -0.06 -2.65 11.72
N VAL A 92 -0.38 -1.78 12.67
CA VAL A 92 -1.38 -0.71 12.53
C VAL A 92 -0.78 0.68 12.24
N ARG A 93 0.55 0.78 12.13
CA ARG A 93 1.28 2.05 11.99
C ARG A 93 2.08 2.09 10.69
N CYS A 94 2.16 3.26 10.08
CA CYS A 94 3.03 3.50 8.94
C CYS A 94 4.49 3.18 9.28
N PRO A 95 5.20 2.34 8.50
CA PRO A 95 6.61 2.05 8.75
C PRO A 95 7.53 3.27 8.52
N VAL A 96 7.05 4.29 7.79
CA VAL A 96 7.84 5.51 7.51
C VAL A 96 7.58 6.60 8.54
N CYS A 97 6.35 7.13 8.62
CA CYS A 97 6.03 8.22 9.55
C CYS A 97 5.50 7.77 10.92
N ARG A 98 5.38 6.46 11.17
CA ARG A 98 4.90 5.87 12.43
C ARG A 98 3.50 6.31 12.86
N ARG A 99 2.71 6.90 11.96
CA ARG A 99 1.33 7.29 12.22
C ARG A 99 0.44 6.06 12.29
N THR A 100 -0.45 6.00 13.28
CA THR A 100 -1.47 4.95 13.37
C THR A 100 -2.50 5.14 12.26
N TRP A 101 -2.68 4.11 11.46
CA TRP A 101 -3.59 4.09 10.32
C TRP A 101 -5.01 3.72 10.72
N TYR A 102 -5.15 2.75 11.61
CA TYR A 102 -6.44 2.21 12.04
C TYR A 102 -6.35 1.65 13.46
N GLN A 103 -7.50 1.39 14.07
CA GLN A 103 -7.62 0.79 15.40
C GLN A 103 -7.12 -0.66 15.36
N LYS A 104 -6.39 -1.08 16.39
CA LYS A 104 -5.98 -2.48 16.52
C LYS A 104 -7.22 -3.35 16.75
N ALA A 105 -7.58 -4.12 15.73
CA ALA A 105 -8.60 -5.15 15.78
C ALA A 105 -7.97 -6.50 15.41
N GLU A 106 -8.66 -7.60 15.69
CA GLU A 106 -8.26 -8.91 15.18
C GLU A 106 -8.35 -8.89 13.65
N VAL A 107 -7.20 -8.95 12.98
CA VAL A 107 -7.14 -8.92 11.52
C VAL A 107 -7.35 -10.33 11.00
N ARG A 108 -8.55 -10.62 10.48
CA ARG A 108 -8.78 -11.85 9.74
C ARG A 108 -8.46 -11.62 8.27
N ARG A 109 -7.70 -12.55 7.66
CA ARG A 109 -7.38 -12.49 6.23
C ARG A 109 -8.63 -12.36 5.35
N GLN A 110 -9.73 -12.97 5.77
CA GLN A 110 -11.03 -12.85 5.10
C GLN A 110 -11.53 -11.41 5.07
N THR A 111 -11.42 -10.66 6.17
CA THR A 111 -11.79 -9.24 6.25
C THR A 111 -10.95 -8.37 5.31
N LEU A 112 -9.68 -8.70 5.14
CA LEU A 112 -8.84 -8.03 4.13
C LEU A 112 -9.35 -8.34 2.73
N LYS A 113 -9.55 -9.61 2.38
CA LYS A 113 -10.02 -10.00 1.04
C LYS A 113 -11.35 -9.33 0.66
N GLU A 114 -12.31 -9.31 1.59
CA GLU A 114 -13.63 -8.71 1.39
C GLU A 114 -13.56 -7.18 1.23
N SER A 115 -12.68 -6.52 1.96
CA SER A 115 -12.50 -5.07 1.88
C SER A 115 -11.59 -4.64 0.72
N TYR A 116 -10.85 -5.59 0.15
CA TYR A 116 -9.72 -5.31 -0.75
C TYR A 116 -9.80 -6.21 -1.99
N PRO A 117 -10.78 -5.96 -2.90
CA PRO A 117 -11.02 -6.85 -4.05
C PRO A 117 -9.76 -7.04 -4.91
N TRP A 118 -9.01 -5.95 -5.13
CA TRP A 118 -7.79 -5.90 -5.95
C TRP A 118 -6.51 -6.43 -5.26
N LEU A 119 -6.59 -6.84 -3.98
CA LEU A 119 -5.45 -7.43 -3.25
C LEU A 119 -5.43 -8.96 -3.36
N SER A 120 -6.49 -9.55 -3.91
CA SER A 120 -6.77 -10.99 -3.80
C SER A 120 -6.51 -11.78 -5.08
N ASP A 121 -6.26 -11.13 -6.22
CA ASP A 121 -5.99 -11.83 -7.47
C ASP A 121 -4.49 -11.95 -7.68
N ASP A 122 -3.91 -12.99 -7.10
CA ASP A 122 -2.74 -13.68 -7.66
C ASP A 122 -2.69 -15.10 -7.09
N LEU A 123 -3.37 -16.01 -7.79
CA LEU A 123 -2.75 -17.23 -8.27
C LEU A 123 -2.99 -17.33 -9.79
#